data_AF-A0A7H8PI50-F1
#
_entry.id   AF-A0A7H8PI50-F1
#
_cell.length_a   1.000
_cell.length_b   1.000
_cell.length_c   1.000
_cell.angle_alpha   90.00
_cell.angle_beta   90.00
_cell.angle_gamma   90.00
#
_symmetry.space_group_name_H-M   'P 1'
#
loop_
_entity.id
_entity.type
_entity.pdbx_description
1 polymer ?
#
loop_
_entity_poly.entity_id
_entity_poly.type
_entity_poly.pdbx_seq_one_letter_code
_entity_poly.pdbx_strand_id
1 'polypeptide(L)'
;MAIDYQRKITHQGYGKAEIGLQKYYHKVAKNIYGYHFFTFTKEEILKDNYYDLDDKYFKKGTTSKVAPLYAGGISLIMVIGFFITLDEKTGWFPIMIFIISLISTIFFAIYYFTMPKKEYILSRKDGLITFPGFYWQPNITMRFDDAIFAYSTGGDNTIGAFNLQTIRPTKGYTFCLFVIGGADCYEDMSFITWFMDKNRPLPPGDAFDPYRQQDFERRKAAGFPKPLYFSKVPTPEATPEQQAERKRIGGW
;
A
#
# COMPACT_ATOMS: atom_id res chain seq x y z
N MET A 1 -22.16 5.59 -10.26
CA MET A 1 -21.11 5.85 -11.27
C MET A 1 -19.98 4.87 -10.96
N ALA A 2 -19.70 3.88 -11.81
CA ALA A 2 -18.64 2.91 -11.52
C ALA A 2 -17.29 3.65 -11.55
N ILE A 3 -16.58 3.68 -10.43
CA ILE A 3 -15.29 4.36 -10.35
C ILE A 3 -14.25 3.47 -11.03
N ASP A 4 -13.67 3.95 -12.12
CA ASP A 4 -12.61 3.23 -12.81
C ASP A 4 -11.24 3.56 -12.18
N TYR A 5 -10.63 2.54 -11.58
CA TYR A 5 -9.30 2.61 -10.99
C TYR A 5 -8.18 2.11 -11.90
N GLN A 6 -8.45 1.94 -13.19
CA GLN A 6 -7.39 1.63 -14.14
C GLN A 6 -6.33 2.74 -14.17
N ARG A 7 -5.07 2.32 -14.17
CA ARG A 7 -3.90 3.20 -14.21
C ARG A 7 -3.00 2.73 -15.34
N LYS A 8 -2.42 3.68 -16.08
CA LYS A 8 -1.42 3.36 -17.10
C LYS A 8 -0.16 2.86 -16.42
N ILE A 9 0.45 1.82 -16.98
CA ILE A 9 1.74 1.33 -16.51
C ILE A 9 2.78 2.44 -16.68
N THR A 10 3.44 2.78 -15.60
CA THR A 10 4.50 3.82 -15.55
C THR A 10 5.90 3.20 -15.50
N HIS A 11 6.01 1.99 -14.97
CA HIS A 11 7.28 1.28 -14.78
C HIS A 11 7.10 -0.20 -15.13
N GLN A 12 8.11 -0.79 -15.77
CA GLN A 12 8.11 -2.19 -16.22
C GLN A 12 9.10 -3.07 -15.41
N GLY A 13 9.60 -2.57 -14.28
CA GLY A 13 10.63 -3.23 -13.47
C GLY A 13 11.67 -2.24 -12.94
N TYR A 14 12.82 -2.76 -12.50
CA TYR A 14 13.89 -1.98 -11.84
C TYR A 14 15.10 -1.69 -12.75
N GLY A 15 15.03 -2.13 -14.01
CA GLY A 15 16.09 -1.94 -15.01
C GLY A 15 17.41 -2.60 -14.60
N LYS A 16 18.53 -2.03 -15.06
CA LYS A 16 19.89 -2.58 -14.82
C LYS A 16 20.27 -2.73 -13.34
N ALA A 17 19.59 -2.03 -12.44
CA ALA A 17 19.93 -2.03 -11.02
C ALA A 17 19.22 -3.12 -10.21
N GLU A 18 18.33 -3.91 -10.82
CA GLU A 18 17.65 -5.01 -10.15
C GLU A 18 18.65 -5.99 -9.50
N ILE A 19 19.79 -6.23 -10.16
CA ILE A 19 20.91 -7.03 -9.67
C ILE A 19 21.41 -6.48 -8.31
N GLY A 20 21.48 -5.16 -8.16
CA GLY A 20 21.90 -4.49 -6.93
C GLY A 20 20.85 -4.49 -5.82
N LEU A 21 19.59 -4.85 -6.11
CA LEU A 21 18.51 -4.97 -5.11
C LEU A 21 18.55 -6.31 -4.38
N GLN A 22 19.37 -7.27 -4.83
CA GLN A 22 19.58 -8.52 -4.11
C GLN A 22 20.25 -8.33 -2.74
N LYS A 23 20.97 -7.20 -2.54
CA LYS A 23 21.58 -6.84 -1.26
C LYS A 23 20.59 -6.56 -0.13
N TYR A 24 19.31 -6.33 -0.46
CA TYR A 24 18.28 -6.17 0.57
C TYR A 24 17.88 -7.56 1.07
N TYR A 25 18.46 -7.97 2.21
CA TYR A 25 18.29 -9.32 2.77
C TYR A 25 16.88 -9.63 3.30
N HIS A 26 16.03 -8.61 3.48
CA HIS A 26 14.70 -8.72 4.11
C HIS A 26 13.55 -8.76 3.08
N LYS A 27 13.76 -9.41 1.93
CA LYS A 27 12.72 -9.55 0.90
C LYS A 27 11.54 -10.37 1.41
N VAL A 28 10.34 -9.92 1.09
CA VAL A 28 9.09 -10.65 1.36
C VAL A 28 8.58 -11.19 0.03
N ALA A 29 8.48 -12.51 -0.08
CA ALA A 29 7.99 -13.17 -1.28
C ALA A 29 6.47 -13.04 -1.39
N LYS A 30 5.94 -13.05 -2.61
CA LYS A 30 4.49 -13.03 -2.89
C LYS A 30 3.94 -14.42 -2.63
N ASN A 31 3.61 -14.66 -1.37
CA ASN A 31 3.12 -15.94 -0.88
C ASN A 31 2.05 -15.71 0.18
N ILE A 32 1.24 -16.73 0.41
CA ILE A 32 0.30 -16.80 1.52
C ILE A 32 1.00 -17.56 2.66
N TYR A 33 1.33 -16.84 3.74
CA TYR A 33 2.26 -17.29 4.78
C TYR A 33 1.60 -18.06 5.93
N GLY A 34 0.29 -17.93 6.15
CA GLY A 34 -0.39 -18.56 7.28
C GLY A 34 -1.88 -18.73 7.07
N TYR A 35 -2.52 -19.45 8.01
CA TYR A 35 -3.96 -19.68 8.06
C TYR A 35 -4.72 -18.55 8.76
N HIS A 36 -4.01 -17.69 9.49
CA HIS A 36 -4.56 -16.47 10.07
C HIS A 36 -4.47 -15.38 9.02
N PHE A 37 -5.64 -14.92 8.58
CA PHE A 37 -5.77 -13.87 7.59
C PHE A 37 -6.27 -12.62 8.29
N PHE A 38 -5.61 -11.50 8.03
CA PHE A 38 -6.26 -10.22 8.17
C PHE A 38 -7.46 -10.17 7.21
N THR A 39 -8.65 -9.90 7.75
CA THR A 39 -9.89 -9.81 6.98
C THR A 39 -10.55 -8.47 7.21
N PHE A 40 -11.13 -7.92 6.17
CA PHE A 40 -11.93 -6.70 6.28
C PHE A 40 -13.36 -7.05 6.63
N THR A 41 -13.89 -6.37 7.63
CA THR A 41 -15.33 -6.42 7.91
C THR A 41 -16.08 -5.32 7.15
N LYS A 42 -17.33 -5.58 6.78
CA LYS A 42 -18.19 -4.60 6.12
C LYS A 42 -18.36 -3.34 6.98
N GLU A 43 -18.45 -3.50 8.29
CA GLU A 43 -18.55 -2.37 9.24
C GLU A 43 -17.29 -1.49 9.23
N GLU A 44 -16.10 -2.10 9.21
CA GLU A 44 -14.83 -1.35 9.12
C GLU A 44 -14.74 -0.54 7.84
N ILE A 45 -15.13 -1.12 6.69
CA ILE A 45 -15.12 -0.40 5.41
C ILE A 45 -16.15 0.74 5.38
N LEU A 46 -17.33 0.55 5.98
CA LEU A 46 -18.37 1.59 6.02
C LEU A 46 -18.04 2.73 6.98
N LYS A 47 -17.38 2.41 8.10
CA LYS A 47 -16.95 3.40 9.10
C LYS A 47 -15.72 4.16 8.65
N ASP A 48 -14.81 3.48 7.98
CA ASP A 48 -13.53 4.00 7.54
C ASP A 48 -13.55 4.26 6.02
N ASN A 49 -13.86 5.51 5.63
CA ASN A 49 -13.74 5.98 4.23
C ASN A 49 -12.30 5.89 3.66
N TYR A 50 -11.40 5.28 4.42
CA TYR A 50 -10.04 4.98 4.05
C TYR A 50 -9.91 3.75 3.15
N TYR A 51 -10.91 2.86 3.05
CA TYR A 51 -10.87 1.72 2.15
C TYR A 51 -12.01 1.75 1.13
N ASP A 52 -11.72 1.36 -0.11
CA ASP A 52 -12.69 1.21 -1.20
C ASP A 52 -12.34 -0.06 -1.98
N LEU A 53 -13.27 -1.02 -2.03
CA LEU A 53 -13.02 -2.36 -2.58
C LEU A 53 -14.19 -2.92 -3.39
N ASP A 54 -13.86 -3.69 -4.42
CA ASP A 54 -14.77 -4.56 -5.18
C ASP A 54 -14.04 -5.87 -5.60
N ASP A 55 -14.59 -6.65 -6.55
CA ASP A 55 -13.94 -7.86 -7.07
C ASP A 55 -12.76 -7.65 -8.04
N LYS A 56 -12.56 -6.41 -8.49
CA LYS A 56 -11.60 -5.94 -9.50
C LYS A 56 -10.50 -5.08 -8.90
N TYR A 57 -10.80 -4.25 -7.91
CA TYR A 57 -9.86 -3.34 -7.29
C TYR A 57 -9.97 -3.30 -5.77
N PHE A 58 -8.83 -3.01 -5.13
CA PHE A 58 -8.75 -2.62 -3.73
C PHE A 58 -7.96 -1.33 -3.65
N LYS A 59 -8.53 -0.31 -3.02
CA LYS A 59 -7.92 0.99 -2.85
C LYS A 59 -7.87 1.33 -1.37
N LYS A 60 -6.71 1.84 -0.98
CA LYS A 60 -6.45 2.38 0.34
C LYS A 60 -6.21 3.88 0.25
N GLY A 61 -6.81 4.61 1.18
CA GLY A 61 -6.64 6.04 1.38
C GLY A 61 -5.23 6.36 1.81
N THR A 62 -4.92 7.65 1.88
CA THR A 62 -3.58 8.08 2.26
C THR A 62 -3.63 9.13 3.35
N THR A 63 -2.72 8.98 4.31
CA THR A 63 -2.45 9.98 5.35
C THR A 63 -1.25 10.86 4.98
N SER A 64 -0.82 10.90 3.71
CA SER A 64 0.35 11.69 3.27
C SER A 64 0.31 13.17 3.62
N LYS A 65 -0.88 13.76 3.85
CA LYS A 65 -1.06 15.16 4.28
C LYS A 65 -0.81 15.38 5.77
N VAL A 66 -0.85 14.33 6.59
CA VAL A 66 -0.77 14.41 8.04
C VAL A 66 0.61 14.90 8.50
N ALA A 67 1.67 14.24 8.03
CA ALA A 67 3.04 14.60 8.38
C ALA A 67 3.40 16.07 8.03
N PRO A 68 3.18 16.57 6.81
CA PRO A 68 3.49 17.97 6.50
C PRO A 68 2.59 18.96 7.22
N LEU A 69 1.35 18.58 7.56
CA LEU A 69 0.48 19.44 8.37
C LEU A 69 1.03 19.60 9.80
N TYR A 70 1.40 18.51 10.47
CA TYR A 70 1.98 18.58 11.82
C TYR A 70 3.34 19.29 11.83
N ALA A 71 4.25 18.90 10.93
CA ALA A 71 5.58 19.50 10.87
C ALA A 71 5.53 20.98 10.45
N GLY A 72 4.67 21.33 9.49
CA GLY A 72 4.39 22.71 9.09
C GLY A 72 3.74 23.52 10.22
N GLY A 73 2.78 22.94 10.93
CA GLY A 73 2.12 23.60 12.06
C GLY A 73 3.07 23.89 13.23
N ILE A 74 3.91 22.92 13.62
CA ILE A 74 4.91 23.10 14.67
C ILE A 74 5.93 24.17 14.28
N SER A 75 6.44 24.14 13.04
CA SER A 75 7.37 25.15 12.55
C SER A 75 6.76 26.55 12.50
N LEU A 76 5.48 26.67 12.10
CA LEU A 76 4.76 27.94 12.12
C LEU A 76 4.59 28.49 13.54
N ILE A 77 4.24 27.66 14.51
CA ILE A 77 4.12 28.07 15.92
C ILE A 77 5.47 28.63 16.43
N MET A 78 6.58 27.98 16.08
CA MET A 78 7.92 28.49 16.44
C MET A 78 8.19 29.85 15.81
N VAL A 79 7.88 30.04 14.52
CA VAL A 79 8.03 31.33 13.82
C VAL A 79 7.23 32.43 14.51
N ILE A 80 5.96 32.17 14.86
CA ILE A 80 5.10 33.12 15.57
C ILE A 80 5.68 33.45 16.95
N GLY A 81 6.14 32.44 17.68
CA GLY A 81 6.77 32.62 18.99
C GLY A 81 7.99 33.53 18.93
N PHE A 82 8.85 33.35 17.92
CA PHE A 82 10.00 34.23 17.71
C PHE A 82 9.61 35.66 17.34
N PHE A 83 8.55 35.87 16.55
CA PHE A 83 8.08 37.24 16.28
C PHE A 83 7.65 38.00 17.54
N ILE A 84 7.26 37.28 18.61
CA ILE A 84 6.87 37.89 19.89
C ILE A 84 8.09 38.14 20.80
N THR A 85 9.11 37.29 20.73
CA THR A 85 10.25 37.27 21.67
C THR A 85 11.56 37.83 21.12
N LEU A 86 11.65 38.04 19.80
CA LEU A 86 12.84 38.61 19.15
C LEU A 86 13.05 40.06 19.60
N ASP A 87 14.26 40.33 20.08
CA ASP A 87 14.72 41.66 20.47
C ASP A 87 16.16 41.92 19.99
N GLU A 88 16.65 43.14 20.22
CA GLU A 88 18.00 43.56 19.83
C GLU A 88 19.12 42.79 20.55
N LYS A 89 18.81 42.13 21.68
CA LYS A 89 19.77 41.35 22.47
C LYS A 89 19.82 39.88 22.05
N THR A 90 18.97 39.49 21.11
CA THR A 90 18.87 38.11 20.67
C THR A 90 20.14 37.68 19.96
N GLY A 91 20.82 36.67 20.51
CA GLY A 91 22.04 36.12 19.93
C GLY A 91 21.82 35.38 18.61
N TRP A 92 22.92 35.01 17.96
CA TRP A 92 22.91 34.35 16.64
C TRP A 92 22.22 32.97 16.63
N PHE A 93 22.27 32.22 17.73
CA PHE A 93 21.72 30.86 17.79
C PHE A 93 20.18 30.83 17.72
N PRO A 94 19.44 31.62 18.52
CA PRO A 94 17.99 31.79 18.33
C PRO A 94 17.61 32.27 16.92
N ILE A 95 18.38 33.20 16.33
CA ILE A 95 18.17 33.67 14.95
C ILE A 95 18.30 32.52 13.94
N MET A 96 19.29 31.64 14.11
CA MET A 96 19.46 30.46 13.27
C MET A 96 18.24 29.52 13.37
N ILE A 97 17.73 29.26 14.58
CA ILE A 97 16.53 28.43 14.79
C ILE A 97 15.31 29.07 14.12
N PHE A 98 15.15 30.40 14.24
CA PHE A 98 14.08 31.13 13.58
C PHE A 98 14.12 30.95 12.06
N ILE A 99 15.29 31.14 11.44
CA ILE A 99 15.48 30.97 10.00
C ILE A 99 15.13 29.53 9.56
N ILE A 100 15.61 28.52 10.28
CA ILE A 100 15.30 27.11 9.99
C ILE A 100 13.79 26.85 10.10
N SER A 101 13.15 27.41 11.12
CA SER A 101 11.70 27.28 11.32
C SER A 101 10.92 27.96 10.20
N LEU A 102 11.36 29.12 9.74
CA LEU A 102 10.75 29.84 8.61
C LEU A 102 10.87 29.04 7.31
N ILE A 103 12.08 28.57 6.98
CA ILE A 103 12.33 27.74 5.79
C ILE A 103 11.49 26.46 5.84
N SER A 104 11.43 25.81 7.01
CA SER A 104 10.62 24.60 7.20
C SER A 104 9.13 24.85 7.01
N THR A 105 8.62 25.97 7.55
CA THR A 105 7.22 26.38 7.39
C THR A 105 6.87 26.57 5.91
N ILE A 106 7.71 27.31 5.17
CA ILE A 106 7.52 27.55 3.74
C ILE A 106 7.59 26.23 2.96
N PHE A 107 8.58 25.38 3.25
CA PHE A 107 8.75 24.09 2.60
C PHE A 107 7.52 23.19 2.79
N PHE A 108 7.04 23.02 4.03
CA PHE A 108 5.88 22.17 4.30
C PHE A 108 4.58 22.75 3.75
N ALA A 109 4.42 24.08 3.75
CA ALA A 109 3.29 24.73 3.10
C ALA A 109 3.28 24.42 1.59
N ILE A 110 4.39 24.69 0.89
CA ILE A 110 4.52 24.38 -0.55
C ILE A 110 4.24 22.90 -0.79
N TYR A 111 4.87 22.00 -0.03
CA TYR A 111 4.68 20.56 -0.19
C TYR A 111 3.22 20.14 0.04
N TYR A 112 2.55 20.64 1.08
CA TYR A 112 1.16 20.32 1.38
C TYR A 112 0.21 20.66 0.23
N PHE A 113 0.41 21.81 -0.42
CA PHE A 113 -0.45 22.29 -1.50
C PHE A 113 -0.08 21.74 -2.88
N THR A 114 1.18 21.38 -3.11
CA THR A 114 1.68 21.02 -4.45
C THR A 114 1.99 19.54 -4.62
N MET A 115 2.04 18.74 -3.55
CA MET A 115 2.32 17.31 -3.70
C MET A 115 1.23 16.60 -4.53
N PRO A 116 1.63 15.66 -5.39
CA PRO A 116 0.66 14.92 -6.19
C PRO A 116 -0.19 14.03 -5.28
N LYS A 117 -1.41 13.73 -5.74
CA LYS A 117 -2.31 12.80 -5.06
C LYS A 117 -1.63 11.44 -4.92
N LYS A 118 -1.45 10.99 -3.67
CA LYS A 118 -0.84 9.68 -3.36
C LYS A 118 -1.92 8.60 -3.32
N GLU A 119 -1.70 7.51 -4.04
CA GLU A 119 -2.70 6.44 -4.17
C GLU A 119 -2.06 5.06 -3.93
N TYR A 120 -2.78 4.21 -3.19
CA TYR A 120 -2.50 2.79 -3.04
C TYR A 120 -3.63 2.02 -3.70
N ILE A 121 -3.34 1.33 -4.81
CA ILE A 121 -4.37 0.61 -5.59
C ILE A 121 -3.82 -0.75 -5.99
N LEU A 122 -4.61 -1.78 -5.77
CA LEU A 122 -4.42 -3.14 -6.28
C LEU A 122 -5.49 -3.37 -7.36
N SER A 123 -5.07 -3.61 -8.59
CA SER A 123 -5.97 -3.91 -9.71
C SER A 123 -5.86 -5.39 -10.05
N ARG A 124 -6.76 -6.19 -9.46
CA ARG A 124 -6.73 -7.66 -9.51
C ARG A 124 -6.86 -8.22 -10.92
N LYS A 125 -7.76 -7.68 -11.75
CA LYS A 125 -8.00 -8.23 -13.10
C LYS A 125 -6.81 -7.98 -14.03
N ASP A 126 -6.24 -6.78 -13.94
CA ASP A 126 -5.13 -6.32 -14.78
C ASP A 126 -3.76 -6.75 -14.22
N GLY A 127 -3.71 -7.25 -12.99
CA GLY A 127 -2.46 -7.66 -12.33
C GLY A 127 -1.54 -6.48 -12.02
N LEU A 128 -2.10 -5.28 -11.81
CA LEU A 128 -1.35 -4.05 -11.58
C LEU A 128 -1.37 -3.65 -10.10
N ILE A 129 -0.27 -3.07 -9.65
CA ILE A 129 -0.15 -2.42 -8.35
C ILE A 129 0.25 -0.96 -8.57
N THR A 130 -0.40 -0.08 -7.82
CA THR A 130 -0.08 1.36 -7.76
C THR A 130 0.30 1.74 -6.34
N PHE A 131 1.44 2.41 -6.19
CA PHE A 131 1.88 2.96 -4.91
C PHE A 131 2.50 4.37 -5.08
N PRO A 132 2.53 5.18 -4.01
CA PRO A 132 3.09 6.53 -4.06
C PRO A 132 4.57 6.61 -4.46
N GLY A 133 4.91 7.55 -5.33
CA GLY A 133 6.30 8.02 -5.51
C GLY A 133 6.80 8.83 -4.31
N PHE A 134 8.11 9.11 -4.25
CA PHE A 134 8.72 9.89 -3.16
C PHE A 134 8.50 11.41 -3.35
N TYR A 135 8.05 12.12 -2.31
CA TYR A 135 7.71 13.56 -2.36
C TYR A 135 6.84 13.97 -3.57
N TRP A 136 7.35 14.81 -4.47
CA TRP A 136 6.63 15.28 -5.66
C TRP A 136 6.58 14.27 -6.80
N GLN A 137 7.22 13.11 -6.67
CA GLN A 137 7.12 12.08 -7.70
C GLN A 137 5.68 11.58 -7.83
N PRO A 138 5.22 11.32 -9.08
CA PRO A 138 3.90 10.77 -9.32
C PRO A 138 3.77 9.35 -8.75
N ASN A 139 2.56 8.82 -8.73
CA ASN A 139 2.34 7.42 -8.36
C ASN A 139 3.03 6.49 -9.37
N ILE A 140 3.47 5.35 -8.85
CA ILE A 140 4.14 4.30 -9.60
C ILE A 140 3.13 3.18 -9.78
N THR A 141 2.76 2.93 -11.02
CA THR A 141 1.97 1.77 -11.44
C THR A 141 2.86 0.81 -12.23
N MET A 142 2.88 -0.45 -11.82
CA MET A 142 3.62 -1.54 -12.48
C MET A 142 2.90 -2.87 -12.29
N ARG A 143 3.35 -3.93 -12.97
CA ARG A 143 2.80 -5.28 -12.73
C ARG A 143 3.14 -5.73 -11.32
N PHE A 144 2.19 -6.38 -10.67
CA PHE A 144 2.40 -6.95 -9.34
C PHE A 144 3.50 -8.00 -9.36
N ASP A 145 3.64 -8.79 -10.43
CA ASP A 145 4.74 -9.76 -10.62
C ASP A 145 6.13 -9.12 -10.61
N ASP A 146 6.23 -7.88 -11.09
CA ASP A 146 7.52 -7.19 -11.20
C ASP A 146 7.85 -6.41 -9.92
N ALA A 147 6.86 -6.10 -9.07
CA ALA A 147 7.08 -5.32 -7.85
C ALA A 147 7.87 -6.12 -6.79
N ILE A 148 8.87 -5.48 -6.16
CA ILE A 148 9.66 -6.08 -5.09
C ILE A 148 9.17 -5.57 -3.74
N PHE A 149 8.98 -6.50 -2.81
CA PHE A 149 8.59 -6.23 -1.44
C PHE A 149 9.65 -6.65 -0.44
N ALA A 150 9.66 -5.95 0.68
CA ALA A 150 10.62 -6.12 1.76
C ALA A 150 9.95 -5.73 3.08
N TYR A 151 10.46 -6.18 4.23
CA TYR A 151 9.96 -5.74 5.54
C TYR A 151 10.86 -4.66 6.16
N SER A 152 10.29 -3.70 6.87
CA SER A 152 11.06 -2.70 7.60
C SER A 152 11.85 -3.33 8.75
N THR A 153 13.08 -2.90 8.99
CA THR A 153 13.90 -3.40 10.11
C THR A 153 13.63 -2.67 11.43
N GLY A 154 12.91 -1.54 11.39
CA GLY A 154 12.67 -0.70 12.56
C GLY A 154 13.92 0.04 13.04
N GLY A 155 13.78 0.81 14.12
CA GLY A 155 14.91 1.37 14.87
C GLY A 155 15.48 0.38 15.89
N ASP A 156 16.47 0.81 16.69
CA ASP A 156 17.14 -0.05 17.69
C ASP A 156 16.18 -0.65 18.73
N ASN A 157 15.06 0.01 18.99
CA ASN A 157 13.99 -0.44 19.87
C ASN A 157 12.90 -1.26 19.16
N THR A 158 13.17 -1.71 17.93
CA THR A 158 12.28 -2.48 17.02
C THR A 158 10.93 -1.82 16.69
N ILE A 159 10.69 -0.58 17.13
CA ILE A 159 9.48 0.16 16.76
C ILE A 159 9.47 0.38 15.25
N GLY A 160 8.35 0.02 14.63
CA GLY A 160 8.18 0.11 13.19
C GLY A 160 8.90 -1.00 12.41
N ALA A 161 9.44 -2.03 13.05
CA ALA A 161 9.92 -3.24 12.38
C ALA A 161 8.76 -4.08 11.83
N PHE A 162 9.08 -4.99 10.89
CA PHE A 162 8.16 -5.93 10.27
C PHE A 162 6.95 -5.33 9.54
N ASN A 163 6.99 -4.04 9.17
CA ASN A 163 5.98 -3.46 8.28
C ASN A 163 6.29 -3.78 6.83
N LEU A 164 5.27 -4.07 6.04
CA LEU A 164 5.45 -4.31 4.62
C LEU A 164 5.89 -3.02 3.89
N GLN A 165 6.91 -3.14 3.06
CA GLN A 165 7.42 -2.10 2.19
C GLN A 165 7.53 -2.59 0.76
N THR A 166 7.31 -1.69 -0.19
CA THR A 166 7.67 -1.90 -1.59
C THR A 166 8.81 -0.98 -1.98
N ILE A 167 9.74 -1.49 -2.79
CA ILE A 167 10.87 -0.72 -3.28
C ILE A 167 10.40 0.10 -4.49
N ARG A 168 10.63 1.41 -4.49
CA ARG A 168 10.31 2.24 -5.65
C ARG A 168 11.33 2.00 -6.78
N PRO A 169 10.90 1.70 -8.01
CA PRO A 169 11.76 1.58 -9.19
C PRO A 169 12.27 2.95 -9.69
N THR A 170 12.73 3.80 -8.77
CA THR A 170 13.25 5.15 -9.04
C THR A 170 14.73 5.21 -8.71
N LYS A 171 15.42 6.24 -9.24
CA LYS A 171 16.83 6.48 -8.94
C LYS A 171 17.02 6.61 -7.42
N GLY A 172 17.78 5.69 -6.83
CA GLY A 172 18.04 5.64 -5.37
C GLY A 172 17.20 4.62 -4.59
N TYR A 173 16.24 3.93 -5.21
CA TYR A 173 15.53 2.77 -4.63
C TYR A 173 14.96 3.01 -3.23
N THR A 174 14.25 4.12 -3.08
CA THR A 174 13.58 4.44 -1.81
C THR A 174 12.45 3.47 -1.51
N PHE A 175 12.09 3.34 -0.23
CA PHE A 175 11.04 2.43 0.23
C PHE A 175 9.71 3.15 0.43
N CYS A 176 8.62 2.49 0.05
CA CYS A 176 7.26 2.91 0.35
C CYS A 176 6.66 1.92 1.34
N LEU A 177 6.22 2.39 2.50
CA LEU A 177 5.36 1.58 3.38
C LEU A 177 4.10 1.20 2.60
N PHE A 178 3.77 -0.08 2.61
CA PHE A 178 2.61 -0.68 1.94
C PHE A 178 1.86 -1.57 2.94
N VAL A 179 1.56 -1.00 4.11
CA VAL A 179 0.76 -1.68 5.13
C VAL A 179 -0.70 -1.64 4.71
N ILE A 180 -1.43 -2.75 4.79
CA ILE A 180 -2.87 -2.77 4.49
C ILE A 180 -3.70 -2.81 5.76
N GLY A 181 -3.25 -3.55 6.76
CA GLY A 181 -3.92 -3.63 8.06
C GLY A 181 -3.56 -4.88 8.87
N GLY A 182 -2.77 -5.79 8.29
CA GLY A 182 -2.24 -6.95 9.01
C GLY A 182 -1.32 -6.55 10.17
N ALA A 183 -1.14 -7.47 11.10
CA ALA A 183 -0.27 -7.28 12.26
C ALA A 183 1.21 -7.16 11.85
N ASP A 184 1.59 -7.79 10.73
CA ASP A 184 2.94 -7.76 10.18
C ASP A 184 2.96 -7.82 8.64
N CYS A 185 4.17 -7.78 8.08
CA CYS A 185 4.39 -7.82 6.65
C CYS A 185 3.93 -9.12 5.96
N TYR A 186 3.87 -10.23 6.67
CA TYR A 186 3.47 -11.53 6.13
C TYR A 186 1.95 -11.63 6.03
N GLU A 187 1.22 -11.08 7.00
CA GLU A 187 -0.24 -10.95 6.92
C GLU A 187 -0.65 -10.02 5.79
N ASP A 188 -0.04 -8.83 5.70
CA ASP A 188 -0.29 -7.89 4.60
C ASP A 188 0.03 -8.54 3.24
N MET A 189 1.18 -9.22 3.12
CA MET A 189 1.55 -9.89 1.88
C MET A 189 0.60 -11.04 1.53
N SER A 190 0.13 -11.79 2.52
CA SER A 190 -0.84 -12.88 2.31
C SER A 190 -2.15 -12.34 1.75
N PHE A 191 -2.66 -11.23 2.32
CA PHE A 191 -3.85 -10.57 1.79
C PHE A 191 -3.63 -10.06 0.37
N ILE A 192 -2.55 -9.32 0.12
CA ILE A 192 -2.24 -8.75 -1.20
C ILE A 192 -2.12 -9.87 -2.23
N THR A 193 -1.35 -10.91 -1.94
CA THR A 193 -1.12 -12.04 -2.84
C THR A 193 -2.43 -12.77 -3.13
N TRP A 194 -3.26 -13.01 -2.10
CA TRP A 194 -4.57 -13.63 -2.28
C TRP A 194 -5.48 -12.78 -3.16
N PHE A 195 -5.56 -11.49 -2.89
CA PHE A 195 -6.39 -10.56 -3.66
C PHE A 195 -5.90 -10.47 -5.10
N MET A 196 -4.61 -10.31 -5.34
CA MET A 196 -4.04 -10.17 -6.69
C MET A 196 -4.10 -11.47 -7.50
N ASP A 197 -4.28 -12.63 -6.86
CA ASP A 197 -4.55 -13.89 -7.54
C ASP A 197 -5.98 -13.91 -8.10
N LYS A 198 -6.13 -13.45 -9.34
CA LYS A 198 -7.44 -13.44 -10.02
C LYS A 198 -8.04 -14.83 -10.23
N ASN A 199 -7.31 -15.92 -10.00
CA ASN A 199 -7.80 -17.28 -10.14
C ASN A 199 -8.33 -17.85 -8.81
N ARG A 200 -7.99 -17.23 -7.68
CA ARG A 200 -8.56 -17.53 -6.36
C ARG A 200 -9.90 -16.81 -6.14
N PRO A 201 -10.79 -17.34 -5.28
CA PRO A 201 -11.90 -16.57 -4.73
C PRO A 201 -11.40 -15.33 -4.00
N LEU A 202 -12.27 -14.32 -3.84
CA LEU A 202 -11.97 -13.13 -3.07
C LEU A 202 -11.52 -13.47 -1.64
N PRO A 203 -10.61 -12.69 -1.03
CA PRO A 203 -10.10 -12.95 0.31
C PRO A 203 -11.22 -13.18 1.33
N PRO A 204 -10.98 -13.94 2.41
CA PRO A 204 -11.92 -14.08 3.51
C PRO A 204 -12.32 -12.72 4.13
N GLY A 205 -13.51 -12.66 4.71
CA GLY A 205 -14.11 -11.42 5.24
C GLY A 205 -15.44 -11.08 4.55
N ASP A 206 -16.37 -10.51 5.30
CA ASP A 206 -17.72 -10.19 4.82
C ASP A 206 -17.75 -8.93 3.93
N ALA A 207 -16.68 -8.13 3.93
CA ALA A 207 -16.54 -6.96 3.06
C ALA A 207 -16.62 -7.33 1.56
N PHE A 208 -16.22 -8.55 1.18
CA PHE A 208 -16.26 -9.04 -0.19
C PHE A 208 -17.52 -9.84 -0.55
N ASP A 209 -18.37 -10.17 0.42
CA ASP A 209 -19.56 -11.01 0.21
C ASP A 209 -20.47 -10.55 -0.93
N PRO A 210 -20.75 -9.24 -1.10
CA PRO A 210 -21.57 -8.74 -2.21
C PRO A 210 -21.04 -9.12 -3.60
N TYR A 211 -19.73 -9.38 -3.72
CA TYR A 211 -19.06 -9.62 -4.99
C TYR A 211 -18.66 -11.08 -5.22
N ARG A 212 -18.82 -11.96 -4.21
CA ARG A 212 -18.38 -13.37 -4.30
C ARG A 212 -19.07 -14.15 -5.41
N GLN A 213 -20.38 -13.99 -5.58
CA GLN A 213 -21.14 -14.70 -6.61
C GLN A 213 -20.69 -14.28 -8.01
N GLN A 214 -20.52 -12.98 -8.25
CA GLN A 214 -20.04 -12.47 -9.54
C GLN A 214 -18.62 -12.97 -9.84
N ASP A 215 -17.73 -12.98 -8.85
CA ASP A 215 -16.38 -13.51 -9.04
C ASP A 215 -16.39 -15.01 -9.34
N PHE A 216 -17.26 -15.78 -8.67
CA PHE A 216 -17.43 -17.21 -8.91
C PHE A 216 -17.88 -17.49 -10.35
N GLU A 217 -18.95 -16.86 -10.81
CA GLU A 217 -19.46 -17.06 -12.19
C GLU A 217 -18.41 -16.68 -13.24
N ARG A 218 -17.65 -15.61 -13.01
CA ARG A 218 -16.54 -15.24 -13.89
C ARG A 218 -15.45 -16.32 -13.92
N ARG A 219 -15.04 -16.87 -12.77
CA ARG A 219 -14.02 -17.94 -12.72
C ARG A 219 -14.54 -19.23 -13.32
N LYS A 220 -15.82 -19.53 -13.15
CA LYS A 220 -16.53 -20.65 -13.80
C LYS A 220 -16.48 -20.52 -15.32
N ALA A 221 -16.77 -19.34 -15.86
CA ALA A 221 -16.66 -19.06 -17.29
C ALA A 221 -15.22 -19.21 -17.84
N ALA A 222 -14.21 -18.95 -17.01
CA ALA A 222 -12.81 -19.18 -17.34
C ALA A 222 -12.33 -20.63 -17.12
N GLY A 223 -13.21 -21.53 -16.66
CA GLY A 223 -12.87 -22.94 -16.40
C GLY A 223 -12.12 -23.20 -15.09
N PHE A 224 -12.23 -22.30 -14.10
CA PHE A 224 -11.50 -22.36 -12.82
C PHE A 224 -10.00 -22.65 -12.97
N PRO A 225 -9.25 -21.74 -13.63
CA PRO A 225 -7.81 -21.89 -13.77
C PRO A 225 -7.13 -22.01 -12.39
N LYS A 226 -5.99 -22.70 -12.35
CA LYS A 226 -5.22 -22.87 -11.10
C LYS A 226 -4.75 -21.52 -10.55
N PRO A 227 -4.57 -21.38 -9.22
CA PRO A 227 -4.03 -20.18 -8.62
C PRO A 227 -2.68 -19.78 -9.21
N LEU A 228 -2.43 -18.48 -9.33
CA LEU A 228 -1.19 -17.92 -9.87
C LEU A 228 -0.03 -17.97 -8.88
N TYR A 229 -0.33 -17.79 -7.59
CA TYR A 229 0.68 -17.78 -6.54
C TYR A 229 0.57 -19.02 -5.67
N PHE A 230 1.71 -19.50 -5.18
CA PHE A 230 1.76 -20.63 -4.29
C PHE A 230 1.04 -20.32 -2.97
N SER A 231 0.42 -21.32 -2.37
CA SER A 231 -0.15 -21.26 -1.03
C SER A 231 -0.23 -22.66 -0.45
N LYS A 232 0.13 -22.80 0.83
CA LYS A 232 -0.15 -24.03 1.60
C LYS A 232 -1.57 -24.07 2.14
N VAL A 233 -2.26 -22.93 2.11
CA VAL A 233 -3.62 -22.79 2.62
C VAL A 233 -4.61 -23.22 1.54
N PRO A 234 -5.63 -24.02 1.89
CA PRO A 234 -6.72 -24.35 0.98
C PRO A 234 -7.39 -23.11 0.42
N THR A 235 -8.05 -23.28 -0.71
CA THR A 235 -8.78 -22.21 -1.41
C THR A 235 -10.27 -22.49 -1.32
N PRO A 236 -10.90 -22.27 -0.15
CA PRO A 236 -12.32 -22.53 0.01
C PRO A 236 -13.14 -21.53 -0.80
N GLU A 237 -14.15 -22.04 -1.50
CA GLU A 237 -15.24 -21.22 -2.05
C GLU A 237 -16.20 -20.77 -0.94
N ALA A 238 -17.11 -19.85 -1.27
CA ALA A 238 -18.05 -19.30 -0.28
C ALA A 238 -19.03 -20.36 0.25
N THR A 239 -19.37 -21.35 -0.59
CA THR A 239 -20.25 -22.47 -0.20
C THR A 239 -19.67 -23.83 -0.59
N PRO A 240 -20.06 -24.93 0.10
CA PRO A 240 -19.66 -26.28 -0.26
C PRO A 240 -20.06 -26.70 -1.68
N GLU A 241 -21.20 -26.21 -2.19
CA GLU A 241 -21.69 -26.51 -3.54
C GLU A 241 -20.80 -25.86 -4.60
N GLN A 242 -20.43 -24.58 -4.39
CA GLN A 242 -19.47 -23.88 -5.23
C GLN A 242 -18.11 -24.59 -5.22
N GLN A 243 -17.68 -25.09 -4.05
CA GLN A 243 -16.46 -25.87 -3.92
C GLN A 243 -16.50 -27.17 -4.74
N ALA A 244 -17.61 -27.90 -4.70
CA ALA A 244 -17.80 -29.12 -5.46
C ALA A 244 -17.85 -28.85 -6.97
N GLU A 245 -18.52 -27.78 -7.38
CA GLU A 245 -18.57 -27.38 -8.79
C GLU A 245 -17.19 -26.95 -9.33
N ARG A 246 -16.41 -26.21 -8.53
CA ARG A 246 -15.02 -25.87 -8.85
C ARG A 246 -14.18 -27.11 -9.08
N LYS A 247 -14.29 -28.11 -8.19
CA LYS A 247 -13.57 -29.39 -8.32
C LYS A 247 -13.99 -30.16 -9.57
N ARG A 248 -15.28 -30.15 -9.91
CA ARG A 248 -15.83 -30.82 -11.10
C ARG A 248 -15.33 -30.21 -12.42
N ILE A 249 -15.29 -28.88 -12.50
CA ILE A 249 -14.93 -28.16 -13.73
C ILE A 249 -13.42 -27.95 -13.84
N GLY A 250 -12.77 -27.49 -12.77
CA GLY A 250 -11.33 -27.17 -12.77
C GLY A 250 -10.42 -28.38 -12.50
N GLY A 251 -10.93 -29.44 -11.87
CA GLY A 251 -10.15 -30.66 -11.59
C GLY A 251 -9.12 -30.52 -10.47
N TRP A 252 -9.27 -29.53 -9.58
CA TRP A 252 -8.44 -29.32 -8.38
C TRP A 252 -9.28 -28.72 -7.25
#